data_AF-A0A9D1QU17-F1
#
_entry.id   AF-A0A9D1QU17-F1
#
_cell.length_a   1.000
_cell.length_b   1.000
_cell.length_c   1.000
_cell.angle_alpha   90.00
_cell.angle_beta   90.00
_cell.angle_gamma   90.00
#
_symmetry.space_group_name_H-M   'P 1'
#
loop_
_entity.id
_entity.type
_entity.pdbx_description
1 polymer ?
#
loop_
_entity_poly.entity_id
_entity_poly.type
_entity_poly.pdbx_seq_one_letter_code
_entity_poly.pdbx_strand_id
1 'polypeptide(L)'
;MRKHTLCRCGALLAGIGLLLASCSGPAEVDGPAAVDGSASTSQSTTGKPSFGGTDATGDGASTLWEGSASSSSSAGSGGAGTTGSALAAEEPSRTTTAAGGGAATTKAQGSAAVGNTAESLLNSAALKPMRTNCAALDRKVDEIFAQILKPGMSTYDKVKACFDYLVKNGVYAHSFAGGAPTEGILYDSALDARVVALAYGILTTNRGVCDHYSAAFVVMTRAIGLESYYVGGQVRSKGGGYTGHAWVNIRMNGTYYVFDPQVQQNNAGAPYYFFGKTDAQMGDMYQYDDREGTVGEFHSFRYYPEISASITVRSGGKTYEASLSQSSSVDESRVFPQGITVGGDGAFSIDVAPAGGTGKYLCQIGDFWRPGYFAEKEITGSESFPIQMEAGTATLQVAVQNNDPNLYTQDAVIFEFAVTYMPDGETVEG
;
A
#
# COMPACT_ATOMS: atom_id res chain seq x y z
N MET A 1 11.09 13.74 -26.59
CA MET A 1 10.56 14.65 -25.55
C MET A 1 9.29 14.02 -24.99
N ARG A 2 9.38 13.36 -23.84
CA ARG A 2 8.20 12.77 -23.17
C ARG A 2 7.46 13.89 -22.47
N LYS A 3 6.23 14.18 -22.90
CA LYS A 3 5.34 15.10 -22.20
C LYS A 3 4.91 14.42 -20.91
N HIS A 4 5.21 15.05 -19.79
CA HIS A 4 4.59 14.75 -18.51
C HIS A 4 3.09 15.06 -18.63
N THR A 5 2.25 14.04 -18.75
CA THR A 5 0.80 14.20 -18.62
C THR A 5 0.51 14.36 -17.13
N LEU A 6 0.42 15.63 -16.70
CA LEU A 6 -0.05 15.98 -15.37
C LEU A 6 -1.49 15.51 -15.18
N CYS A 7 -1.68 14.74 -14.12
CA CYS A 7 -2.85 14.62 -13.25
C CYS A 7 -4.08 15.45 -13.68
N ARG A 8 -5.09 14.77 -14.24
CA ARG A 8 -6.45 15.29 -14.50
C ARG A 8 -7.49 14.27 -14.03
N CYS A 9 -7.74 14.23 -12.73
CA CYS A 9 -8.86 13.48 -12.12
C CYS A 9 -9.43 14.28 -10.93
N GLY A 10 -9.64 15.60 -11.13
CA GLY A 10 -9.81 16.56 -10.02
C GLY A 10 -11.23 17.03 -9.69
N ALA A 11 -12.28 16.63 -10.41
CA ALA A 11 -13.61 17.20 -10.16
C ALA A 11 -14.51 16.33 -9.26
N LEU A 12 -14.48 14.99 -9.38
CA LEU A 12 -15.32 14.10 -8.56
C LEU A 12 -14.62 13.60 -7.28
N LEU A 13 -13.29 13.38 -7.33
CA LEU A 13 -12.52 12.88 -6.17
C LEU A 13 -12.27 13.94 -5.08
N ALA A 14 -12.57 15.21 -5.33
CA ALA A 14 -12.46 16.27 -4.32
C ALA A 14 -13.54 16.16 -3.21
N GLY A 15 -14.54 15.29 -3.37
CA GLY A 15 -15.63 15.09 -2.40
C GLY A 15 -15.38 14.08 -1.27
N ILE A 16 -14.26 13.34 -1.29
CA ILE A 16 -14.00 12.24 -0.32
C ILE A 16 -13.09 12.68 0.86
N GLY A 17 -12.70 13.95 0.93
CA GLY A 17 -11.69 14.41 1.88
C GLY A 17 -11.98 15.69 2.66
N LEU A 18 -13.22 15.99 3.07
CA LEU A 18 -13.43 17.04 4.08
C LEU A 18 -14.83 17.01 4.74
N LEU A 19 -15.00 16.28 5.84
CA LEU A 19 -16.09 16.54 6.80
C LEU A 19 -15.90 15.80 8.13
N LEU A 20 -14.95 16.26 8.95
CA LEU A 20 -15.08 16.25 10.42
C LEU A 20 -14.34 17.46 10.99
N ALA A 21 -15.06 18.57 11.13
CA ALA A 21 -14.99 19.51 12.27
C ALA A 21 -15.65 20.83 11.86
N SER A 22 -16.96 20.96 12.10
CA SER A 22 -17.55 22.26 12.42
C SER A 22 -17.54 22.42 13.93
N CYS A 23 -17.01 23.56 14.40
CA CYS A 23 -17.60 24.43 15.43
C CYS A 23 -16.51 25.35 15.99
N SER A 24 -16.52 26.61 15.55
CA SER A 24 -16.62 27.79 16.42
C SER A 24 -16.64 29.05 15.54
N GLY A 25 -17.72 29.82 15.67
CA GLY A 25 -17.98 31.06 14.93
C GLY A 25 -17.26 32.30 15.51
N PRO A 26 -17.74 33.53 15.20
CA PRO A 26 -16.91 34.53 14.53
C PRO A 26 -16.70 35.83 15.33
N ALA A 27 -15.82 36.71 14.84
CA ALA A 27 -15.81 38.14 15.16
C ALA A 27 -15.15 38.98 14.03
N GLU A 28 -15.98 39.45 13.11
CA GLU A 28 -16.20 40.84 12.66
C GLU A 28 -15.10 41.95 12.64
N VAL A 29 -15.05 42.62 11.46
CA VAL A 29 -14.77 44.05 11.08
C VAL A 29 -13.47 44.76 11.54
N ASP A 30 -12.79 45.63 10.77
CA ASP A 30 -13.21 46.64 9.79
C ASP A 30 -12.02 47.03 8.83
N GLY A 31 -12.32 47.53 7.63
CA GLY A 31 -11.37 48.22 6.72
C GLY A 31 -11.23 49.72 7.06
N PRO A 32 -10.85 50.65 6.13
CA PRO A 32 -10.55 50.49 4.70
C PRO A 32 -9.37 51.35 4.13
N ALA A 33 -9.16 51.22 2.80
CA ALA A 33 -8.64 52.21 1.82
C ALA A 33 -7.13 52.59 1.84
N ALA A 34 -6.43 52.95 0.76
CA ALA A 34 -6.54 52.86 -0.71
C ALA A 34 -5.25 53.49 -1.32
N VAL A 35 -5.00 53.22 -2.62
CA VAL A 35 -4.33 54.08 -3.63
C VAL A 35 -2.79 54.00 -3.87
N ASP A 36 -2.49 53.91 -5.18
CA ASP A 36 -1.27 54.20 -5.99
C ASP A 36 0.01 53.38 -5.75
N GLY A 37 0.81 52.99 -6.76
CA GLY A 37 0.81 53.28 -8.19
C GLY A 37 2.18 52.92 -8.78
N SER A 38 2.27 52.99 -10.10
CA SER A 38 3.47 52.97 -10.97
C SER A 38 3.95 51.64 -11.57
N ALA A 39 4.15 51.76 -12.88
CA ALA A 39 4.58 50.77 -13.85
C ALA A 39 6.11 50.71 -13.96
N SER A 40 6.66 49.62 -14.51
CA SER A 40 7.29 49.63 -15.85
C SER A 40 8.04 48.31 -16.15
N THR A 41 7.61 47.67 -17.24
CA THR A 41 8.38 47.13 -18.37
C THR A 41 9.67 46.29 -18.14
N SER A 42 9.53 45.00 -18.50
CA SER A 42 10.32 44.27 -19.52
C SER A 42 11.84 44.10 -19.38
N GLN A 43 12.34 42.87 -19.47
CA GLN A 43 12.69 42.18 -20.73
C GLN A 43 13.29 40.80 -20.43
N SER A 44 13.04 39.87 -21.35
CA SER A 44 13.59 38.52 -21.39
C SER A 44 15.06 38.52 -21.77
N THR A 45 15.81 37.44 -21.46
CA THR A 45 16.67 36.79 -22.45
C THR A 45 17.13 35.40 -21.99
N THR A 46 17.16 34.53 -22.99
CA THR A 46 17.50 33.11 -23.09
C THR A 46 19.01 32.82 -23.00
N GLY A 47 19.39 31.61 -22.55
CA GLY A 47 20.74 31.07 -22.78
C GLY A 47 21.05 29.70 -22.14
N LYS A 48 20.96 28.63 -22.93
CA LYS A 48 21.76 27.37 -22.84
C LYS A 48 22.76 27.43 -24.03
N PRO A 49 23.83 26.59 -24.21
CA PRO A 49 24.05 25.22 -23.71
C PRO A 49 25.54 24.78 -23.42
N SER A 50 25.73 23.48 -23.10
CA SER A 50 26.75 22.55 -23.67
C SER A 50 27.91 21.99 -22.80
N PHE A 51 27.88 20.66 -22.63
CA PHE A 51 28.88 19.56 -22.69
C PHE A 51 30.38 19.72 -22.30
N GLY A 52 30.89 18.70 -21.57
CA GLY A 52 32.15 18.00 -21.91
C GLY A 52 33.03 17.49 -20.74
N GLY A 53 33.33 16.16 -20.71
CA GLY A 53 34.69 15.63 -20.44
C GLY A 53 35.10 15.08 -19.06
N THR A 54 35.13 13.73 -18.96
CA THR A 54 36.22 12.82 -18.46
C THR A 54 36.92 12.93 -17.08
N ASP A 55 37.03 11.73 -16.47
CA ASP A 55 38.12 11.12 -15.70
C ASP A 55 38.40 11.42 -14.20
N ALA A 56 38.16 10.34 -13.41
CA ALA A 56 39.07 9.64 -12.50
C ALA A 56 39.52 10.22 -11.13
N THR A 57 39.49 9.30 -10.15
CA THR A 57 40.23 9.18 -8.87
C THR A 57 39.73 9.89 -7.60
N GLY A 58 39.68 9.09 -6.52
CA GLY A 58 40.29 9.46 -5.23
C GLY A 58 39.35 9.96 -4.12
N ASP A 59 39.12 9.07 -3.15
CA ASP A 59 39.06 9.28 -1.69
C ASP A 59 38.23 10.40 -1.03
N GLY A 60 37.56 10.01 0.07
CA GLY A 60 37.61 10.81 1.29
C GLY A 60 36.33 11.51 1.72
N ALA A 61 35.63 10.86 2.65
CA ALA A 61 35.02 11.41 3.87
C ALA A 61 34.23 12.75 3.85
N SER A 62 32.95 12.60 4.26
CA SER A 62 32.17 13.48 5.16
C SER A 62 31.99 14.97 4.82
N THR A 63 30.74 15.40 4.65
CA THR A 63 30.01 16.20 5.66
C THR A 63 28.57 16.51 5.22
N LEU A 64 27.66 16.37 6.19
CA LEU A 64 26.51 17.24 6.53
C LEU A 64 25.49 17.61 5.45
N TRP A 65 24.24 17.14 5.63
CA TRP A 65 23.08 18.04 5.64
C TRP A 65 21.86 17.40 6.32
N GLU A 66 21.14 18.22 7.09
CA GLU A 66 19.99 17.95 7.95
C GLU A 66 18.63 18.04 7.23
N GLY A 67 17.62 17.43 7.85
CA GLY A 67 16.21 17.79 7.69
C GLY A 67 15.37 16.73 6.97
N SER A 68 14.19 16.33 7.42
CA SER A 68 13.42 16.67 8.62
C SER A 68 12.45 15.51 8.82
N ALA A 69 12.52 14.82 9.96
CA ALA A 69 11.50 13.87 10.38
C ALA A 69 10.49 14.61 11.24
N SER A 70 9.25 14.74 10.76
CA SER A 70 8.13 15.22 11.56
C SER A 70 7.53 14.05 12.33
N SER A 71 7.77 13.99 13.64
CA SER A 71 7.01 13.16 14.57
C SER A 71 6.42 14.06 15.66
N SER A 72 5.09 14.12 15.72
CA SER A 72 4.34 14.73 16.81
C SER A 72 4.23 13.76 17.98
N SER A 73 4.93 14.05 19.08
CA SER A 73 4.73 13.45 20.39
C SER A 73 3.70 14.25 21.19
N SER A 74 2.77 13.59 21.88
CA SER A 74 2.02 14.18 22.99
C SER A 74 2.31 13.43 24.28
N ALA A 75 2.94 14.12 25.23
CA ALA A 75 3.14 13.68 26.59
C ALA A 75 2.14 14.37 27.54
N GLY A 76 1.63 13.61 28.51
CA GLY A 76 1.60 14.00 29.93
C GLY A 76 0.43 14.86 30.46
N SER A 77 -0.33 14.26 31.38
CA SER A 77 -1.00 14.86 32.57
C SER A 77 -1.78 13.74 33.27
N GLY A 78 -1.75 13.43 34.58
CA GLY A 78 -1.24 14.11 35.77
C GLY A 78 -2.36 14.38 36.80
N GLY A 79 -2.49 13.57 37.88
CA GLY A 79 -3.28 13.87 39.11
C GLY A 79 -4.05 12.66 39.70
N ALA A 80 -3.56 11.98 40.76
CA ALA A 80 -3.71 12.21 42.23
C ALA A 80 -5.12 11.84 42.78
N GLY A 81 -5.29 10.71 43.52
CA GLY A 81 -5.35 10.60 45.00
C GLY A 81 -6.79 10.76 45.53
N THR A 82 -7.46 9.90 46.31
CA THR A 82 -7.17 9.46 47.70
C THR A 82 -8.15 8.36 48.20
N THR A 83 -7.63 7.50 49.10
CA THR A 83 -8.20 6.71 50.22
C THR A 83 -9.73 6.60 50.49
N GLY A 84 -10.17 5.37 50.79
CA GLY A 84 -11.39 5.07 51.57
C GLY A 84 -11.57 3.58 51.83
N SER A 85 -11.50 3.16 53.09
CA SER A 85 -11.60 1.77 53.58
C SER A 85 -13.04 1.42 53.98
N ALA A 86 -13.46 0.15 53.77
CA ALA A 86 -13.96 -0.77 54.82
C ALA A 86 -15.12 -1.71 54.38
N LEU A 87 -15.09 -2.89 55.02
CA LEU A 87 -16.15 -3.91 55.24
C LEU A 87 -16.39 -4.91 54.09
N ALA A 88 -16.60 -6.22 54.25
CA ALA A 88 -16.35 -7.30 55.22
C ALA A 88 -17.37 -8.42 54.87
N ALA A 89 -17.01 -9.68 55.16
CA ALA A 89 -17.85 -10.91 55.14
C ALA A 89 -18.21 -11.48 53.75
N GLU A 90 -18.24 -12.79 53.50
CA GLU A 90 -17.98 -13.99 54.31
C GLU A 90 -17.75 -15.17 53.35
N GLU A 91 -16.84 -16.07 53.72
CA GLU A 91 -16.74 -17.44 53.20
C GLU A 91 -17.52 -18.38 54.13
N PRO A 92 -17.93 -19.57 53.65
CA PRO A 92 -17.52 -20.74 54.43
C PRO A 92 -17.05 -21.92 53.56
N SER A 93 -15.75 -22.17 53.62
CA SER A 93 -15.09 -23.41 54.08
C SER A 93 -15.92 -24.71 54.14
N ARG A 94 -15.40 -25.77 53.50
CA ARG A 94 -15.47 -27.14 54.04
C ARG A 94 -14.21 -27.96 53.73
N THR A 95 -13.54 -28.36 54.80
CA THR A 95 -12.33 -29.18 54.87
C THR A 95 -12.66 -30.67 54.94
N THR A 96 -11.75 -31.54 54.48
CA THR A 96 -11.37 -32.92 54.94
C THR A 96 -10.58 -33.57 53.79
N THR A 97 -9.49 -34.33 53.92
CA THR A 97 -8.63 -34.83 55.01
C THR A 97 -7.34 -35.35 54.35
N ALA A 98 -6.21 -35.32 55.06
CA ALA A 98 -4.93 -35.86 54.63
C ALA A 98 -4.77 -37.36 54.92
N ALA A 99 -3.94 -38.05 54.12
CA ALA A 99 -3.11 -39.18 54.56
C ALA A 99 -1.96 -39.40 53.56
N GLY A 100 -0.73 -39.44 54.07
CA GLY A 100 0.50 -39.56 53.30
C GLY A 100 0.99 -40.99 53.06
N GLY A 101 2.04 -41.09 52.25
CA GLY A 101 2.84 -42.28 52.04
C GLY A 101 3.94 -41.99 51.02
N GLY A 102 5.18 -41.84 51.49
CA GLY A 102 6.34 -41.58 50.64
C GLY A 102 6.97 -42.85 50.08
N ALA A 103 7.58 -42.74 48.90
CA ALA A 103 8.89 -43.31 48.54
C ALA A 103 9.18 -43.13 47.03
N ALA A 104 10.48 -43.01 46.73
CA ALA A 104 11.12 -43.09 45.41
C ALA A 104 11.23 -41.79 44.58
N THR A 105 12.18 -40.94 45.01
CA THR A 105 12.93 -40.03 44.14
C THR A 105 13.72 -40.83 43.10
N THR A 106 13.18 -40.95 41.89
CA THR A 106 14.00 -41.17 40.69
C THR A 106 14.36 -39.80 40.12
N LYS A 107 15.66 -39.52 40.14
CA LYS A 107 16.28 -38.33 39.55
C LYS A 107 16.09 -38.44 38.04
N ALA A 108 14.99 -37.90 37.53
CA ALA A 108 14.84 -37.62 36.11
C ALA A 108 15.92 -36.58 35.78
N GLN A 109 17.00 -37.06 35.16
CA GLN A 109 17.99 -36.20 34.53
C GLN A 109 17.22 -35.27 33.61
N GLY A 110 17.25 -33.98 33.93
CA GLY A 110 16.75 -32.95 33.05
C GLY A 110 17.40 -33.16 31.69
N SER A 111 16.57 -33.48 30.69
CA SER A 111 16.94 -33.25 29.31
C SER A 111 17.21 -31.76 29.20
N ALA A 112 18.49 -31.39 29.17
CA ALA A 112 18.90 -30.07 28.72
C ALA A 112 18.16 -29.81 27.42
N ALA A 113 17.39 -28.71 27.36
CA ALA A 113 16.78 -28.27 26.12
C ALA A 113 17.90 -28.12 25.10
N VAL A 114 17.90 -28.98 24.08
CA VAL A 114 18.77 -28.82 22.92
C VAL A 114 18.54 -27.41 22.42
N GLY A 115 19.56 -26.55 22.46
CA GLY A 115 19.45 -25.20 21.96
C GLY A 115 19.09 -25.26 20.48
N ASN A 116 17.83 -24.98 20.15
CA ASN A 116 17.35 -25.04 18.78
C ASN A 116 18.09 -24.00 17.93
N THR A 117 19.04 -24.44 17.10
CA THR A 117 19.74 -23.57 16.16
C THR A 117 18.79 -23.11 15.06
N ALA A 118 19.07 -21.96 14.43
CA ALA A 118 18.30 -21.49 13.27
C ALA A 118 18.22 -22.55 12.17
N GLU A 119 19.28 -23.33 11.98
CA GLU A 119 19.33 -24.47 11.06
C GLU A 119 18.31 -25.56 11.38
N SER A 120 18.31 -26.07 12.62
CA SER A 120 17.36 -27.10 13.02
C SER A 120 15.91 -26.62 12.90
N LEU A 121 15.65 -25.36 13.26
CA LEU A 121 14.32 -24.77 13.19
C LEU A 121 13.82 -24.63 11.76
N LEU A 122 14.64 -24.06 10.87
CA LEU A 122 14.30 -23.91 9.45
C LEU A 122 14.07 -25.28 8.79
N ASN A 123 14.93 -26.26 9.07
CA ASN A 123 14.81 -27.60 8.50
C ASN A 123 13.57 -28.37 8.99
N SER A 124 13.05 -28.02 10.17
CA SER A 124 11.82 -28.60 10.73
C SER A 124 10.54 -27.83 10.37
N ALA A 125 10.65 -26.67 9.73
CA ALA A 125 9.50 -25.80 9.47
C ALA A 125 8.52 -26.45 8.48
N ALA A 126 7.22 -26.37 8.78
CA ALA A 126 6.18 -26.77 7.84
C ALA A 126 6.06 -25.74 6.72
N LEU A 127 6.35 -26.16 5.48
CA LEU A 127 6.38 -25.27 4.33
C LEU A 127 5.01 -25.16 3.66
N LYS A 128 4.59 -23.93 3.37
CA LYS A 128 3.40 -23.58 2.57
C LYS A 128 3.80 -22.58 1.49
N PRO A 129 4.39 -23.04 0.36
CA PRO A 129 4.83 -22.16 -0.73
C PRO A 129 3.73 -21.19 -1.17
N MET A 130 4.11 -19.92 -1.31
CA MET A 130 3.20 -18.82 -1.64
C MET A 130 3.85 -17.92 -2.68
N ARG A 131 3.11 -17.64 -3.75
CA ARG A 131 3.53 -16.76 -4.85
C ARG A 131 2.89 -15.40 -4.73
N THR A 132 3.45 -14.42 -5.41
CA THR A 132 3.03 -13.02 -5.30
C THR A 132 1.83 -12.68 -6.16
N ASN A 133 1.45 -13.56 -7.10
CA ASN A 133 0.44 -13.29 -8.14
C ASN A 133 0.83 -12.17 -9.12
N CYS A 134 2.04 -11.64 -9.02
CA CYS A 134 2.66 -10.79 -10.04
C CYS A 134 3.54 -11.68 -10.93
N ALA A 135 3.07 -11.97 -12.14
CA ALA A 135 3.77 -12.90 -13.04
C ALA A 135 5.22 -12.47 -13.37
N ALA A 136 5.47 -11.16 -13.48
CA ALA A 136 6.81 -10.63 -13.75
C ALA A 136 7.77 -10.86 -12.56
N LEU A 137 7.31 -10.61 -11.33
CA LEU A 137 8.10 -10.84 -10.12
C LEU A 137 8.30 -12.33 -9.87
N ASP A 138 7.24 -13.12 -9.98
CA ASP A 138 7.29 -14.57 -9.79
C ASP A 138 8.29 -15.22 -10.77
N ARG A 139 8.24 -14.86 -12.06
CA ARG A 139 9.24 -15.32 -13.02
C ARG A 139 10.66 -14.92 -12.60
N LYS A 140 10.84 -13.70 -12.09
CA LYS A 140 12.16 -13.23 -11.66
C LYS A 140 12.69 -14.02 -10.47
N VAL A 141 11.84 -14.36 -9.52
CA VAL A 141 12.18 -15.25 -8.39
C VAL A 141 12.62 -16.61 -8.91
N ASP A 142 11.89 -17.19 -9.87
CA ASP A 142 12.23 -18.50 -10.44
C ASP A 142 13.57 -18.50 -11.19
N GLU A 143 13.85 -17.45 -11.96
CA GLU A 143 15.14 -17.25 -12.62
C GLU A 143 16.30 -17.22 -11.61
N ILE A 144 16.11 -16.58 -10.46
CA ILE A 144 17.14 -16.51 -9.42
C ILE A 144 17.24 -17.85 -8.69
N PHE A 145 16.12 -18.50 -8.37
CA PHE A 145 16.09 -19.81 -7.74
C PHE A 145 16.80 -20.86 -8.59
N ALA A 146 16.65 -20.82 -9.92
CA ALA A 146 17.38 -21.69 -10.83
C ALA A 146 18.91 -21.53 -10.76
N GLN A 147 19.40 -20.35 -10.33
CA GLN A 147 20.83 -20.08 -10.18
C GLN A 147 21.36 -20.47 -8.80
N ILE A 148 20.57 -20.24 -7.74
CA ILE A 148 21.06 -20.33 -6.35
C ILE A 148 20.62 -21.60 -5.63
N LEU A 149 19.54 -22.25 -6.07
CA LEU A 149 18.99 -23.45 -5.44
C LEU A 149 19.36 -24.71 -6.24
N LYS A 150 19.61 -25.80 -5.52
CA LYS A 150 19.93 -27.11 -6.09
C LYS A 150 18.99 -28.19 -5.55
N PRO A 151 18.70 -29.25 -6.31
CA PRO A 151 17.98 -30.41 -5.80
C PRO A 151 18.62 -30.95 -4.52
N GLY A 152 17.80 -31.32 -3.53
CA GLY A 152 18.26 -31.89 -2.27
C GLY A 152 18.72 -30.88 -1.21
N MET A 153 18.73 -29.57 -1.50
CA MET A 153 19.01 -28.55 -0.47
C MET A 153 17.99 -28.60 0.67
N SER A 154 18.48 -28.48 1.91
CA SER A 154 17.65 -28.32 3.10
C SER A 154 16.92 -26.97 3.08
N THR A 155 15.90 -26.79 3.93
CA THR A 155 15.22 -25.48 4.04
C THR A 155 16.20 -24.40 4.49
N TYR A 156 17.07 -24.70 5.45
CA TYR A 156 18.13 -23.81 5.89
C TYR A 156 19.03 -23.38 4.72
N ASP A 157 19.50 -24.33 3.91
CA ASP A 157 20.38 -24.03 2.77
C ASP A 157 19.69 -23.13 1.74
N LYS A 158 18.40 -23.36 1.48
CA LYS A 158 17.61 -22.52 0.56
C LYS A 158 17.48 -21.09 1.09
N VAL A 159 17.13 -20.92 2.36
CA VAL A 159 16.99 -19.59 2.99
C VAL A 159 18.34 -18.87 3.03
N LYS A 160 19.39 -19.59 3.40
CA LYS A 160 20.76 -19.07 3.39
C LYS A 160 21.19 -18.64 1.99
N ALA A 161 20.89 -19.42 0.95
CA ALA A 161 21.19 -19.07 -0.43
C ALA A 161 20.47 -17.77 -0.87
N CYS A 162 19.18 -17.61 -0.53
CA CYS A 162 18.43 -16.38 -0.80
C CYS A 162 19.05 -15.17 -0.08
N PHE A 163 19.43 -15.35 1.19
CA PHE A 163 20.04 -14.31 2.01
C PHE A 163 21.41 -13.90 1.46
N ASP A 164 22.27 -14.88 1.16
CA ASP A 164 23.60 -14.68 0.56
C ASP A 164 23.49 -14.00 -0.82
N TYR A 165 22.48 -14.37 -1.63
CA TYR A 165 22.23 -13.74 -2.92
C TYR A 165 21.99 -12.23 -2.78
N LEU A 166 21.13 -11.81 -1.85
CA LEU A 166 20.84 -10.39 -1.61
C LEU A 166 22.07 -9.67 -1.05
N VAL A 167 22.76 -10.25 -0.06
CA VAL A 167 23.99 -9.69 0.54
C VAL A 167 25.07 -9.47 -0.53
N LYS A 168 25.24 -10.42 -1.45
CA LYS A 168 26.30 -10.39 -2.46
C LYS A 168 26.00 -9.49 -3.66
N ASN A 169 24.76 -9.51 -4.14
CA ASN A 169 24.42 -8.87 -5.41
C ASN A 169 23.76 -7.50 -5.23
N GLY A 170 23.14 -7.24 -4.09
CA GLY A 170 22.49 -5.97 -3.83
C GLY A 170 23.48 -4.81 -3.73
N VAL A 171 23.07 -3.64 -4.19
CA VAL A 171 23.78 -2.37 -4.08
C VAL A 171 22.87 -1.38 -3.37
N TYR A 172 23.32 -0.89 -2.20
CA TYR A 172 22.54 0.10 -1.46
C TYR A 172 22.43 1.42 -2.24
N ALA A 173 21.21 1.78 -2.65
CA ALA A 173 20.97 2.99 -3.44
C ALA A 173 19.52 3.48 -3.29
N HIS A 174 19.36 4.81 -3.17
CA HIS A 174 18.04 5.47 -3.11
C HIS A 174 17.39 5.69 -4.48
N SER A 175 18.16 5.55 -5.57
CA SER A 175 17.67 5.72 -6.94
C SER A 175 17.78 4.40 -7.70
N PHE A 176 16.64 3.90 -8.14
CA PHE A 176 16.50 2.69 -8.94
C PHE A 176 15.30 2.88 -9.89
N ALA A 177 15.49 2.55 -11.17
CA ALA A 177 14.43 2.60 -12.17
C ALA A 177 13.72 1.25 -12.19
N GLY A 178 12.71 1.08 -11.34
CA GLY A 178 11.80 -0.07 -11.39
C GLY A 178 10.67 0.17 -12.38
N GLY A 179 10.20 -0.90 -13.03
CA GLY A 179 8.91 -0.86 -13.74
C GLY A 179 7.72 -0.78 -12.77
N ALA A 180 6.50 -0.82 -13.29
CA ALA A 180 5.27 -0.93 -12.50
C ALA A 180 4.74 -2.38 -12.55
N PRO A 181 5.33 -3.33 -11.80
CA PRO A 181 5.00 -4.76 -11.92
C PRO A 181 3.59 -5.11 -11.41
N THR A 182 2.95 -4.20 -10.68
CA THR A 182 1.61 -4.35 -10.11
C THR A 182 0.52 -3.71 -10.97
N GLU A 183 0.86 -3.18 -12.15
CA GLU A 183 -0.12 -2.60 -13.07
C GLU A 183 -1.20 -3.64 -13.43
N GLY A 184 -2.47 -3.30 -13.23
CA GLY A 184 -3.61 -4.20 -13.43
C GLY A 184 -3.83 -5.25 -12.33
N ILE A 185 -3.11 -5.17 -11.20
CA ILE A 185 -3.26 -6.08 -10.06
C ILE A 185 -3.70 -5.29 -8.82
N LEU A 186 -4.90 -5.58 -8.32
CA LEU A 186 -5.45 -4.94 -7.12
C LEU A 186 -5.25 -5.86 -5.92
N TYR A 187 -4.16 -5.66 -5.17
CA TYR A 187 -3.93 -6.41 -3.93
C TYR A 187 -4.92 -6.01 -2.84
N ASP A 188 -5.34 -7.01 -2.06
CA ASP A 188 -6.20 -6.87 -0.87
C ASP A 188 -5.49 -6.12 0.29
N SER A 189 -4.19 -5.87 0.17
CA SER A 189 -3.37 -5.19 1.16
C SER A 189 -2.40 -4.22 0.51
N ALA A 190 -2.36 -3.00 1.05
CA ALA A 190 -1.37 -1.97 0.74
C ALA A 190 0.06 -2.46 0.99
N LEU A 191 0.26 -3.18 2.09
CA LEU A 191 1.55 -3.76 2.46
C LEU A 191 1.99 -4.79 1.41
N ASP A 192 1.09 -5.68 1.00
CA ASP A 192 1.38 -6.70 -0.01
C ASP A 192 1.77 -6.07 -1.36
N ALA A 193 1.00 -5.07 -1.82
CA ALA A 193 1.32 -4.31 -3.04
C ALA A 193 2.71 -3.66 -2.95
N ARG A 194 3.00 -3.00 -1.82
CA ARG A 194 4.31 -2.36 -1.57
C ARG A 194 5.44 -3.39 -1.57
N VAL A 195 5.28 -4.51 -0.88
CA VAL A 195 6.28 -5.59 -0.83
C VAL A 195 6.57 -6.12 -2.24
N VAL A 196 5.54 -6.33 -3.06
CA VAL A 196 5.70 -6.78 -4.46
C VAL A 196 6.49 -5.77 -5.29
N ALA A 197 6.11 -4.49 -5.23
CA ALA A 197 6.79 -3.43 -5.99
C ALA A 197 8.27 -3.28 -5.59
N LEU A 198 8.56 -3.26 -4.27
CA LEU A 198 9.92 -3.14 -3.73
C LEU A 198 10.79 -4.36 -4.08
N ALA A 199 10.25 -5.57 -3.92
CA ALA A 199 10.95 -6.81 -4.24
C ALA A 199 11.32 -6.86 -5.73
N TYR A 200 10.38 -6.52 -6.61
CA TYR A 200 10.64 -6.45 -8.05
C TYR A 200 11.74 -5.44 -8.39
N GLY A 201 11.72 -4.27 -7.76
CA GLY A 201 12.74 -3.24 -7.95
C GLY A 201 14.17 -3.75 -7.74
N ILE A 202 14.47 -4.34 -6.57
CA ILE A 202 15.82 -4.83 -6.29
C ILE A 202 16.16 -6.13 -7.00
N LEU A 203 15.22 -7.06 -7.20
CA LEU A 203 15.52 -8.31 -7.90
C LEU A 203 15.78 -8.12 -9.40
N THR A 204 15.35 -7.00 -9.98
CA THR A 204 15.60 -6.65 -11.38
C THR A 204 16.80 -5.73 -11.57
N THR A 205 17.00 -4.77 -10.67
CA THR A 205 18.05 -3.75 -10.81
C THR A 205 19.29 -4.00 -9.96
N ASN A 206 19.20 -4.93 -9.00
CA ASN A 206 20.15 -5.13 -7.90
C ASN A 206 20.35 -3.89 -7.02
N ARG A 207 19.46 -2.89 -7.08
CA ARG A 207 19.60 -1.62 -6.35
C ARG A 207 18.39 -1.39 -5.45
N GLY A 208 18.64 -0.92 -4.23
CA GLY A 208 17.56 -0.57 -3.31
C GLY A 208 18.06 -0.23 -1.91
N VAL A 209 17.14 0.16 -1.04
CA VAL A 209 17.38 0.41 0.39
C VAL A 209 16.85 -0.74 1.24
N CYS A 210 16.92 -0.64 2.58
CA CYS A 210 16.50 -1.71 3.49
C CYS A 210 15.12 -2.29 3.20
N ASP A 211 14.14 -1.45 2.86
CA ASP A 211 12.80 -1.86 2.42
C ASP A 211 12.84 -2.88 1.27
N HIS A 212 13.73 -2.68 0.31
CA HIS A 212 13.80 -3.52 -0.89
C HIS A 212 14.43 -4.87 -0.57
N TYR A 213 15.53 -4.87 0.19
CA TYR A 213 16.18 -6.10 0.66
C TYR A 213 15.19 -6.97 1.45
N SER A 214 14.46 -6.35 2.36
CA SER A 214 13.50 -7.04 3.24
C SER A 214 12.30 -7.56 2.45
N ALA A 215 11.74 -6.75 1.54
CA ALA A 215 10.65 -7.18 0.66
C ALA A 215 11.07 -8.35 -0.25
N ALA A 216 12.25 -8.25 -0.89
CA ALA A 216 12.77 -9.33 -1.74
C ALA A 216 13.00 -10.62 -0.95
N PHE A 217 13.55 -10.50 0.26
CA PHE A 217 13.78 -11.66 1.11
C PHE A 217 12.45 -12.31 1.54
N VAL A 218 11.44 -11.52 1.93
CA VAL A 218 10.07 -12.01 2.22
C VAL A 218 9.49 -12.76 1.03
N VAL A 219 9.55 -12.18 -0.18
CA VAL A 219 9.01 -12.80 -1.39
C VAL A 219 9.71 -14.15 -1.67
N MET A 220 11.04 -14.20 -1.56
CA MET A 220 11.81 -15.43 -1.73
C MET A 220 11.46 -16.48 -0.66
N THR A 221 11.39 -16.10 0.62
CA THR A 221 11.11 -17.06 1.70
C THR A 221 9.65 -17.51 1.73
N ARG A 222 8.70 -16.66 1.32
CA ARG A 222 7.30 -17.05 1.06
C ARG A 222 7.20 -18.02 -0.11
N ALA A 223 7.97 -17.83 -1.18
CA ALA A 223 8.04 -18.79 -2.29
C ALA A 223 8.62 -20.15 -1.87
N ILE A 224 9.54 -20.20 -0.91
CA ILE A 224 10.01 -21.46 -0.27
C ILE A 224 8.91 -22.07 0.62
N GLY A 225 8.06 -21.23 1.20
CA GLY A 225 6.91 -21.62 2.02
C GLY A 225 7.02 -21.31 3.50
N LEU A 226 7.93 -20.41 3.88
CA LEU A 226 8.09 -19.99 5.26
C LEU A 226 7.12 -18.88 5.65
N GLU A 227 6.76 -18.83 6.92
CA GLU A 227 5.92 -17.79 7.49
C GLU A 227 6.76 -16.52 7.77
N SER A 228 7.10 -15.77 6.71
CA SER A 228 7.98 -14.60 6.77
C SER A 228 7.25 -13.27 6.59
N TYR A 229 7.54 -12.29 7.43
CA TYR A 229 6.90 -10.99 7.43
C TYR A 229 7.92 -9.87 7.24
N TYR A 230 7.53 -8.90 6.43
CA TYR A 230 8.18 -7.59 6.36
C TYR A 230 7.83 -6.83 7.63
N VAL A 231 8.81 -6.22 8.30
CA VAL A 231 8.58 -5.43 9.52
C VAL A 231 9.38 -4.14 9.47
N GLY A 232 8.78 -3.06 9.97
CA GLY A 232 9.39 -1.73 10.06
C GLY A 232 9.68 -1.32 11.51
N GLY A 233 10.63 -0.41 11.66
CA GLY A 233 11.01 0.13 12.96
C GLY A 233 12.30 0.93 12.88
N GLN A 234 13.11 0.81 13.93
CA GLN A 234 14.44 1.41 13.97
C GLN A 234 15.52 0.38 14.33
N VAL A 235 16.71 0.61 13.80
CA VAL A 235 17.90 -0.23 14.02
C VAL A 235 19.03 0.61 14.63
N ARG A 236 19.82 0.04 15.54
CA ARG A 236 21.01 0.69 16.10
C ARG A 236 21.96 1.11 14.97
N SER A 237 22.37 2.38 14.98
CA SER A 237 23.35 2.91 14.02
C SER A 237 24.79 2.77 14.54
N LYS A 238 25.76 2.59 13.65
CA LYS A 238 27.20 2.57 13.99
C LYS A 238 27.67 3.88 14.63
N GLY A 239 27.02 5.00 14.30
CA GLY A 239 27.31 6.32 14.88
C GLY A 239 26.68 6.56 16.26
N GLY A 240 25.99 5.56 16.83
CA GLY A 240 25.14 5.73 18.00
C GLY A 240 23.70 6.11 17.64
N GLY A 241 22.79 5.93 18.59
CA GLY A 241 21.36 6.14 18.37
C GLY A 241 20.72 5.10 17.45
N TYR A 242 19.59 5.47 16.86
CA TYR A 242 18.74 4.62 16.01
C TYR A 242 18.43 5.30 14.68
N THR A 243 18.19 4.51 13.65
CA THR A 243 17.77 4.98 12.33
C THR A 243 16.61 4.14 11.82
N GLY A 244 15.67 4.76 11.08
CA GLY A 244 14.54 4.07 10.48
C GLY A 244 15.00 2.94 9.57
N HIS A 245 14.37 1.77 9.70
CA HIS A 245 14.83 0.55 9.06
C HIS A 245 13.72 -0.47 8.87
N ALA A 246 13.93 -1.38 7.92
CA ALA A 246 13.03 -2.51 7.68
C ALA A 246 13.83 -3.81 7.59
N TRP A 247 13.33 -4.87 8.20
CA TRP A 247 13.93 -6.20 8.24
C TRP A 247 12.86 -7.28 8.07
N VAL A 248 13.27 -8.55 8.22
CA VAL A 248 12.37 -9.69 8.08
C VAL A 248 12.26 -10.46 9.39
N ASN A 249 11.04 -10.84 9.73
CA ASN A 249 10.74 -11.76 10.81
C ASN A 249 10.19 -13.07 10.22
N ILE A 250 10.85 -14.20 10.46
CA ILE A 250 10.34 -15.52 10.09
C ILE A 250 9.85 -16.21 11.35
N ARG A 251 8.59 -16.65 11.35
CA ARG A 251 8.00 -17.40 12.45
C ARG A 251 8.38 -18.87 12.34
N MET A 252 9.05 -19.38 13.37
CA MET A 252 9.47 -20.78 13.45
C MET A 252 9.11 -21.31 14.83
N ASN A 253 8.34 -22.41 14.88
CA ASN A 253 7.86 -23.01 16.12
C ASN A 253 7.19 -21.99 17.08
N GLY A 254 6.38 -21.08 16.53
CA GLY A 254 5.66 -20.07 17.29
C GLY A 254 6.46 -18.80 17.65
N THR A 255 7.78 -18.79 17.46
CA THR A 255 8.66 -17.65 17.79
C THR A 255 9.12 -16.91 16.53
N TYR A 256 9.24 -15.59 16.59
CA TYR A 256 9.81 -14.77 15.52
C TYR A 256 11.34 -14.71 15.60
N TYR A 257 11.97 -14.85 14.45
CA TYR A 257 13.41 -14.72 14.30
C TYR A 257 13.75 -13.66 13.25
N VAL A 258 14.72 -12.82 13.57
CA VAL A 258 15.24 -11.71 12.77
C VAL A 258 16.15 -12.24 11.67
N PHE A 259 15.89 -11.76 10.46
CA PHE A 259 16.76 -11.88 9.30
C PHE A 259 16.91 -10.50 8.67
N ASP A 260 18.14 -10.04 8.50
CA ASP A 260 18.43 -8.71 7.94
C ASP A 260 19.61 -8.76 6.95
N PRO A 261 19.33 -9.05 5.67
CA PRO A 261 20.38 -9.14 4.65
C PRO A 261 21.04 -7.77 4.39
N GLN A 262 20.33 -6.65 4.58
CA GLN A 262 20.91 -5.32 4.34
C GLN A 262 21.93 -4.96 5.43
N VAL A 263 21.58 -5.16 6.70
CA VAL A 263 22.52 -4.90 7.80
C VAL A 263 23.65 -5.91 7.78
N GLN A 264 23.40 -7.17 7.40
CA GLN A 264 24.47 -8.15 7.20
C GLN A 264 25.49 -7.69 6.15
N GLN A 265 25.03 -7.16 5.01
CA GLN A 265 25.91 -6.63 3.97
C GLN A 265 26.84 -5.55 4.51
N ASN A 266 26.32 -4.64 5.34
CA ASN A 266 27.11 -3.58 5.98
C ASN A 266 28.04 -4.07 7.10
N ASN A 267 27.94 -5.35 7.46
CA ASN A 267 28.68 -5.99 8.56
C ASN A 267 29.30 -7.31 8.11
N ALA A 268 29.94 -7.33 6.93
CA ALA A 268 30.57 -8.52 6.36
C ALA A 268 31.62 -9.20 7.28
N GLY A 269 32.20 -8.47 8.25
CA GLY A 269 33.12 -9.01 9.25
C GLY A 269 32.46 -9.86 10.36
N ALA A 270 31.14 -9.88 10.46
CA ALA A 270 30.37 -10.65 11.43
C ALA A 270 29.42 -11.62 10.70
N PRO A 271 29.92 -12.77 10.20
CA PRO A 271 29.16 -13.63 9.32
C PRO A 271 27.92 -14.20 10.03
N TYR A 272 26.76 -14.05 9.39
CA TYR A 272 25.46 -14.57 9.84
C TYR A 272 25.00 -14.09 11.23
N TYR A 273 25.51 -12.94 11.70
CA TYR A 273 25.03 -12.35 12.95
C TYR A 273 23.55 -11.96 12.85
N PHE A 274 23.11 -11.51 11.67
CA PHE A 274 21.74 -11.06 11.40
C PHE A 274 20.90 -12.14 10.67
N PHE A 275 21.16 -13.41 10.95
CA PHE A 275 20.49 -14.55 10.31
C PHE A 275 19.90 -15.49 11.36
N GLY A 276 18.59 -15.39 11.60
CA GLY A 276 17.84 -16.31 12.46
C GLY A 276 18.08 -16.08 13.95
N LYS A 277 18.04 -14.82 14.41
CA LYS A 277 18.20 -14.47 15.82
C LYS A 277 16.87 -14.12 16.48
N THR A 278 16.67 -14.50 17.73
CA THR A 278 15.48 -14.04 18.49
C THR A 278 15.66 -12.58 18.92
N ASP A 279 14.56 -11.90 19.25
CA ASP A 279 14.61 -10.55 19.82
C ASP A 279 15.52 -10.50 21.06
N ALA A 280 15.47 -11.52 21.92
CA ALA A 280 16.33 -11.62 23.11
C ALA A 280 17.82 -11.73 22.77
N GLN A 281 18.18 -12.40 21.68
CA GLN A 281 19.57 -12.48 21.21
C GLN A 281 20.03 -11.16 20.57
N MET A 282 19.11 -10.41 19.99
CA MET A 282 19.39 -9.10 19.38
C MET A 282 19.37 -7.95 20.40
N GLY A 283 18.83 -8.17 21.61
CA GLY A 283 18.82 -7.17 22.66
C GLY A 283 18.12 -5.89 22.22
N ASP A 284 18.82 -4.77 22.27
CA ASP A 284 18.33 -3.45 21.86
C ASP A 284 18.68 -3.10 20.39
N MET A 285 19.15 -4.06 19.60
CA MET A 285 19.54 -3.81 18.21
C MET A 285 18.37 -3.31 17.35
N TYR A 286 17.15 -3.80 17.61
CA TYR A 286 15.93 -3.48 16.85
C TYR A 286 14.81 -2.99 17.75
N GLN A 287 14.12 -1.94 17.31
CA GLN A 287 12.90 -1.41 17.93
C GLN A 287 11.79 -1.44 16.88
N TYR A 288 10.75 -2.25 17.11
CA TYR A 288 9.62 -2.35 16.18
C TYR A 288 8.70 -1.13 16.32
N ASP A 289 8.21 -0.60 15.20
CA ASP A 289 7.14 0.43 15.23
C ASP A 289 5.82 -0.21 15.68
N ASP A 290 5.29 -1.13 14.86
CA ASP A 290 4.14 -1.98 15.18
C ASP A 290 4.25 -3.33 14.45
N ARG A 291 4.92 -4.30 15.08
CA ARG A 291 5.08 -5.64 14.48
C ARG A 291 3.74 -6.35 14.31
N GLU A 292 2.86 -6.27 15.30
CA GLU A 292 1.61 -7.04 15.27
C GLU A 292 0.66 -6.47 14.21
N GLY A 293 0.54 -5.14 14.11
CA GLY A 293 -0.19 -4.47 13.04
C GLY A 293 0.36 -4.81 11.66
N THR A 294 1.68 -4.70 11.47
CA THR A 294 2.31 -5.04 10.18
C THR A 294 2.09 -6.50 9.78
N VAL A 295 2.14 -7.43 10.74
CA VAL A 295 1.82 -8.85 10.51
C VAL A 295 0.34 -9.03 10.16
N GLY A 296 -0.56 -8.29 10.81
CA GLY A 296 -2.00 -8.31 10.56
C GLY A 296 -2.38 -7.78 9.17
N GLU A 297 -1.65 -6.79 8.65
CA GLU A 297 -1.86 -6.22 7.31
C GLU A 297 -1.37 -7.13 6.17
N PHE A 298 -0.60 -8.19 6.46
CA PHE A 298 -0.14 -9.12 5.42
C PHE A 298 -1.28 -10.07 5.02
N HIS A 299 -1.82 -9.88 3.81
CA HIS A 299 -3.00 -10.62 3.33
C HIS A 299 -2.64 -11.76 2.36
N SER A 300 -1.43 -12.30 2.50
CA SER A 300 -0.98 -13.47 1.74
C SER A 300 -0.96 -13.25 0.22
N PHE A 301 -0.66 -12.03 -0.22
CA PHE A 301 -0.66 -11.60 -1.61
C PHE A 301 -2.00 -11.85 -2.32
N ARG A 302 -3.11 -11.86 -1.58
CA ARG A 302 -4.45 -11.95 -2.18
C ARG A 302 -4.67 -10.73 -3.07
N TYR A 303 -5.27 -10.98 -4.23
CA TYR A 303 -5.51 -9.95 -5.23
C TYR A 303 -6.86 -10.16 -5.90
N TYR A 304 -7.33 -9.10 -6.53
CA TYR A 304 -8.52 -9.05 -7.36
C TYR A 304 -8.14 -8.64 -8.79
N PRO A 305 -8.89 -9.11 -9.80
CA PRO A 305 -8.72 -8.61 -11.17
C PRO A 305 -9.05 -7.13 -11.23
N GLU A 306 -8.51 -6.46 -12.25
CA GLU A 306 -8.85 -5.08 -12.58
C GLU A 306 -10.37 -4.89 -12.73
N ILE A 307 -10.87 -3.71 -12.35
CA ILE A 307 -12.26 -3.35 -12.56
C ILE A 307 -12.47 -2.99 -14.03
N SER A 308 -13.59 -3.43 -14.58
CA SER A 308 -14.13 -2.95 -15.83
C SER A 308 -15.61 -2.63 -15.67
N ALA A 309 -16.13 -1.79 -16.55
CA ALA A 309 -17.55 -1.51 -16.61
C ALA A 309 -18.00 -1.37 -18.06
N SER A 310 -19.26 -1.68 -18.29
CA SER A 310 -19.95 -1.30 -19.52
C SER A 310 -21.13 -0.40 -19.17
N ILE A 311 -21.35 0.63 -19.98
CA ILE A 311 -22.55 1.47 -19.90
C ILE A 311 -23.41 1.29 -21.15
N THR A 312 -24.72 1.21 -20.95
CA THR A 312 -25.72 1.23 -22.02
C THR A 312 -26.70 2.35 -21.77
N VAL A 313 -26.67 3.38 -22.60
CA VAL A 313 -27.59 4.52 -22.49
C VAL A 313 -28.76 4.34 -23.44
N ARG A 314 -30.00 4.42 -22.93
CA ARG A 314 -31.23 4.27 -23.73
C ARG A 314 -32.13 5.49 -23.61
N SER A 315 -32.49 6.09 -24.75
CA SER A 315 -33.44 7.19 -24.84
C SER A 315 -34.17 7.17 -26.17
N GLY A 316 -35.49 7.36 -26.17
CA GLY A 316 -36.29 7.55 -27.39
C GLY A 316 -36.10 6.47 -28.47
N GLY A 317 -35.87 5.21 -28.07
CA GLY A 317 -35.60 4.08 -28.98
C GLY A 317 -34.16 3.99 -29.51
N LYS A 318 -33.27 4.92 -29.14
CA LYS A 318 -31.83 4.85 -29.41
C LYS A 318 -31.11 4.13 -28.28
N THR A 319 -30.00 3.47 -28.61
CA THR A 319 -29.13 2.77 -27.65
C THR A 319 -27.68 3.11 -27.96
N TYR A 320 -26.91 3.44 -26.93
CA TYR A 320 -25.49 3.79 -26.99
C TYR A 320 -24.72 2.91 -26.01
N GLU A 321 -23.62 2.29 -26.44
CA GLU A 321 -22.87 1.34 -25.62
C GLU A 321 -21.38 1.68 -25.60
N ALA A 322 -20.78 1.61 -24.41
CA ALA A 322 -19.34 1.74 -24.23
C ALA A 322 -18.86 0.82 -23.12
N SER A 323 -17.62 0.34 -23.23
CA SER A 323 -16.98 -0.51 -22.24
C SER A 323 -15.55 -0.05 -22.04
N LEU A 324 -15.14 0.09 -20.78
CA LEU A 324 -13.80 0.51 -20.39
C LEU A 324 -13.31 -0.34 -19.21
N SER A 325 -11.99 -0.46 -19.09
CA SER A 325 -11.32 -0.90 -17.87
C SER A 325 -10.76 0.31 -17.11
N GLN A 326 -10.32 0.08 -15.88
CA GLN A 326 -9.65 1.09 -15.07
C GLN A 326 -8.47 1.72 -15.83
N SER A 327 -7.63 0.89 -16.44
CA SER A 327 -6.48 1.26 -17.27
C SER A 327 -6.87 1.99 -18.55
N SER A 328 -7.85 1.48 -19.31
CA SER A 328 -8.22 2.14 -20.58
C SER A 328 -8.92 3.48 -20.35
N SER A 329 -9.66 3.62 -19.24
CA SER A 329 -10.39 4.85 -18.93
C SER A 329 -9.49 6.06 -18.68
N VAL A 330 -8.19 5.85 -18.39
CA VAL A 330 -7.21 6.93 -18.24
C VAL A 330 -7.08 7.76 -19.52
N ASP A 331 -7.12 7.10 -20.68
CA ASP A 331 -6.93 7.73 -21.99
C ASP A 331 -8.22 7.77 -22.82
N GLU A 332 -9.19 6.90 -22.53
CA GLU A 332 -10.39 6.67 -23.35
C GLU A 332 -11.71 7.00 -22.63
N SER A 333 -11.66 7.75 -21.51
CA SER A 333 -12.87 8.10 -20.74
C SER A 333 -13.95 8.81 -21.56
N ARG A 334 -13.57 9.55 -22.60
CA ARG A 334 -14.51 10.26 -23.49
C ARG A 334 -15.15 9.29 -24.47
N VAL A 335 -16.38 8.92 -24.18
CA VAL A 335 -17.20 8.02 -25.01
C VAL A 335 -18.27 8.81 -25.75
N PHE A 336 -18.86 8.23 -26.80
CA PHE A 336 -19.87 8.87 -27.64
C PHE A 336 -19.45 10.28 -28.12
N PRO A 337 -18.45 10.40 -29.01
CA PRO A 337 -17.84 11.69 -29.36
C PRO A 337 -18.80 12.70 -29.99
N GLN A 338 -19.94 12.25 -30.54
CA GLN A 338 -20.99 13.10 -31.08
C GLN A 338 -22.02 13.55 -30.01
N GLY A 339 -21.83 13.12 -28.76
CA GLY A 339 -22.84 13.18 -27.72
C GLY A 339 -24.01 12.23 -27.97
N ILE A 340 -24.94 12.22 -27.03
CA ILE A 340 -26.24 11.55 -27.16
C ILE A 340 -27.36 12.60 -27.11
N THR A 341 -28.47 12.31 -27.77
CA THR A 341 -29.66 13.16 -27.72
C THR A 341 -30.77 12.44 -26.99
N VAL A 342 -31.35 13.10 -26.00
CA VAL A 342 -32.52 12.64 -25.25
C VAL A 342 -33.75 13.32 -25.84
N GLY A 343 -34.76 12.53 -26.20
CA GLY A 343 -36.04 13.04 -26.74
C GLY A 343 -37.17 12.97 -25.71
N GLY A 344 -38.36 13.43 -26.09
CA GLY A 344 -39.55 13.35 -25.25
C GLY A 344 -39.52 14.34 -24.08
N ASP A 345 -39.73 13.84 -22.86
CA ASP A 345 -39.79 14.64 -21.63
C ASP A 345 -38.44 14.83 -20.93
N GLY A 346 -37.33 14.37 -21.54
CA GLY A 346 -35.99 14.44 -20.96
C GLY A 346 -35.62 13.21 -20.11
N ALA A 347 -36.45 12.18 -20.08
CA ALA A 347 -36.16 10.92 -19.42
C ALA A 347 -35.29 9.98 -20.28
N PHE A 348 -34.31 9.34 -19.65
CA PHE A 348 -33.51 8.27 -20.24
C PHE A 348 -32.95 7.35 -19.15
N SER A 349 -32.33 6.24 -19.52
CA SER A 349 -31.66 5.35 -18.57
C SER A 349 -30.21 5.11 -18.94
N ILE A 350 -29.38 4.94 -17.91
CA ILE A 350 -28.02 4.42 -18.04
C ILE A 350 -27.98 3.09 -17.30
N ASP A 351 -27.82 1.99 -18.03
CA ASP A 351 -27.46 0.72 -17.41
C ASP A 351 -25.95 0.69 -17.20
N VAL A 352 -25.51 0.31 -16.00
CA VAL A 352 -24.11 0.13 -15.66
C VAL A 352 -23.90 -1.33 -15.29
N ALA A 353 -22.97 -1.99 -15.96
CA ALA A 353 -22.61 -3.39 -15.74
C ALA A 353 -21.12 -3.49 -15.35
N PRO A 354 -20.80 -3.45 -14.05
CA PRO A 354 -19.43 -3.60 -13.56
C PRO A 354 -18.99 -5.06 -13.52
N ALA A 355 -17.69 -5.30 -13.67
CA ALA A 355 -17.05 -6.59 -13.52
C ALA A 355 -15.63 -6.44 -12.94
N GLY A 356 -15.12 -7.52 -12.35
CA GLY A 356 -13.79 -7.55 -11.74
C GLY A 356 -13.77 -7.00 -10.31
N GLY A 357 -12.60 -6.60 -9.82
CA GLY A 357 -12.45 -6.10 -8.45
C GLY A 357 -12.99 -7.06 -7.38
N THR A 358 -13.57 -6.50 -6.32
CA THR A 358 -14.12 -7.27 -5.19
C THR A 358 -15.56 -7.72 -5.43
N GLY A 359 -16.17 -7.32 -6.55
CA GLY A 359 -17.60 -7.52 -6.81
C GLY A 359 -18.52 -6.55 -6.04
N LYS A 360 -17.96 -5.56 -5.34
CA LYS A 360 -18.70 -4.47 -4.68
C LYS A 360 -18.25 -3.15 -5.26
N TYR A 361 -19.19 -2.36 -5.75
CA TYR A 361 -18.88 -1.14 -6.48
C TYR A 361 -19.67 0.05 -5.94
N LEU A 362 -19.07 1.22 -5.97
CA LEU A 362 -19.78 2.48 -5.83
C LEU A 362 -19.92 3.06 -7.24
N CYS A 363 -21.16 3.27 -7.67
CA CYS A 363 -21.49 3.89 -8.93
C CYS A 363 -22.00 5.31 -8.69
N GLN A 364 -21.38 6.27 -9.34
CA GLN A 364 -21.72 7.69 -9.27
C GLN A 364 -22.01 8.22 -10.68
N ILE A 365 -23.15 8.87 -10.85
CA ILE A 365 -23.57 9.50 -12.10
C ILE A 365 -23.89 10.95 -11.79
N GLY A 366 -23.11 11.87 -12.38
CA GLY A 366 -23.23 13.30 -12.11
C GLY A 366 -22.94 14.15 -13.34
N ASP A 367 -23.31 15.42 -13.26
CA ASP A 367 -22.81 16.44 -14.19
C ASP A 367 -21.38 16.80 -13.78
N PHE A 368 -20.44 16.64 -14.71
CA PHE A 368 -19.03 16.92 -14.47
C PHE A 368 -18.77 18.34 -13.93
N TRP A 369 -19.62 19.31 -14.28
CA TRP A 369 -19.42 20.73 -13.96
C TRP A 369 -20.26 21.23 -12.79
N ARG A 370 -21.16 20.42 -12.23
CA ARG A 370 -22.05 20.83 -11.14
C ARG A 370 -21.91 19.92 -9.92
N PRO A 371 -21.89 20.48 -8.70
CA PRO A 371 -21.96 19.67 -7.50
C PRO A 371 -23.28 18.90 -7.44
N GLY A 372 -23.20 17.59 -7.18
CA GLY A 372 -24.37 16.71 -7.00
C GLY A 372 -24.39 15.54 -7.99
N TYR A 373 -25.05 14.47 -7.58
CA TYR A 373 -25.25 13.27 -8.39
C TYR A 373 -26.70 13.16 -8.82
N PHE A 374 -26.93 12.78 -10.07
CA PHE A 374 -28.22 12.21 -10.49
C PHE A 374 -28.46 10.87 -9.79
N ALA A 375 -27.38 10.09 -9.58
CA ALA A 375 -27.42 8.87 -8.81
C ALA A 375 -26.08 8.58 -8.14
N GLU A 376 -26.13 8.14 -6.89
CA GLU A 376 -25.01 7.51 -6.17
C GLU A 376 -25.55 6.24 -5.52
N LYS A 377 -24.94 5.08 -5.83
CA LYS A 377 -25.44 3.80 -5.34
C LYS A 377 -24.33 2.76 -5.24
N GLU A 378 -24.35 2.00 -4.15
CA GLU A 378 -23.58 0.77 -4.04
C GLU A 378 -24.27 -0.37 -4.81
N ILE A 379 -23.53 -1.04 -5.69
CA ILE A 379 -24.03 -2.11 -6.55
C ILE A 379 -23.10 -3.34 -6.48
N THR A 380 -23.66 -4.54 -6.70
CA THR A 380 -22.90 -5.82 -6.75
C THR A 380 -23.03 -6.54 -8.10
N GLY A 381 -23.69 -5.90 -9.06
CA GLY A 381 -23.97 -6.40 -10.39
C GLY A 381 -24.55 -5.28 -11.25
N SER A 382 -25.15 -5.64 -12.38
CA SER A 382 -25.77 -4.65 -13.28
C SER A 382 -26.92 -3.91 -12.61
N GLU A 383 -26.97 -2.60 -12.82
CA GLU A 383 -28.00 -1.70 -12.29
C GLU A 383 -28.43 -0.71 -13.39
N SER A 384 -29.72 -0.35 -13.41
CA SER A 384 -30.25 0.66 -14.32
C SER A 384 -30.59 1.93 -13.55
N PHE A 385 -30.05 3.05 -14.00
CA PHE A 385 -30.25 4.37 -13.41
C PHE A 385 -31.16 5.20 -14.30
N PRO A 386 -32.43 5.44 -13.91
CA PRO A 386 -33.28 6.39 -14.59
C PRO A 386 -32.78 7.81 -14.31
N ILE A 387 -32.66 8.63 -15.35
CA ILE A 387 -32.19 10.01 -15.25
C ILE A 387 -33.22 10.92 -15.91
N GLN A 388 -33.51 12.01 -15.21
CA GLN A 388 -34.33 13.10 -15.71
C GLN A 388 -33.42 14.31 -15.94
N MET A 389 -33.29 14.74 -17.19
CA MET A 389 -32.52 15.93 -17.53
C MET A 389 -33.39 17.18 -17.67
N GLU A 390 -32.81 18.32 -17.30
CA GLU A 390 -33.32 19.63 -17.70
C GLU A 390 -32.92 19.95 -19.15
N ALA A 391 -33.67 20.83 -19.80
CA ALA A 391 -33.39 21.25 -21.17
C ALA A 391 -31.99 21.87 -21.30
N GLY A 392 -31.30 21.57 -22.40
CA GLY A 392 -29.95 22.05 -22.68
C GLY A 392 -28.95 20.91 -22.89
N THR A 393 -27.67 21.23 -22.79
CA THR A 393 -26.56 20.28 -22.93
C THR A 393 -25.74 20.21 -21.66
N ALA A 394 -25.52 18.99 -21.16
CA ALA A 394 -24.68 18.70 -20.00
C ALA A 394 -23.60 17.67 -20.37
N THR A 395 -22.49 17.65 -19.63
CA THR A 395 -21.49 16.58 -19.72
C THR A 395 -21.69 15.65 -18.54
N LEU A 396 -22.17 14.44 -18.80
CA LEU A 396 -22.32 13.45 -17.74
C LEU A 396 -21.04 12.66 -17.55
N GLN A 397 -20.73 12.39 -16.29
CA GLN A 397 -19.72 11.44 -15.89
C GLN A 397 -20.38 10.25 -15.20
N VAL A 398 -20.01 9.05 -15.63
CA VAL A 398 -20.33 7.80 -14.92
C VAL A 398 -19.02 7.27 -14.36
N ALA A 399 -18.89 7.23 -13.04
CA ALA A 399 -17.73 6.69 -12.34
C ALA A 399 -18.13 5.39 -11.63
N VAL A 400 -17.32 4.35 -11.82
CA VAL A 400 -17.50 3.04 -11.18
C VAL A 400 -16.20 2.66 -10.48
N GLN A 401 -16.22 2.60 -9.16
CA GLN A 401 -15.04 2.27 -8.35
C GLN A 401 -15.31 1.05 -7.47
N ASN A 402 -14.25 0.34 -7.08
CA ASN A 402 -14.37 -0.68 -6.04
C ASN A 402 -14.80 0.00 -4.74
N ASN A 403 -15.77 -0.59 -4.04
CA ASN A 403 -16.23 -0.11 -2.76
C ASN A 403 -15.78 -1.07 -1.65
N ASP A 404 -14.47 -1.14 -1.46
CA ASP A 404 -13.85 -1.84 -0.34
C ASP A 404 -12.89 -0.88 0.38
N PRO A 405 -13.15 -0.55 1.65
CA PRO A 405 -12.33 0.40 2.41
C PRO A 405 -10.90 -0.10 2.67
N ASN A 406 -10.62 -1.39 2.43
CA ASN A 406 -9.31 -1.99 2.67
C ASN A 406 -8.42 -2.00 1.42
N LEU A 407 -8.96 -1.66 0.24
CA LEU A 407 -8.15 -1.58 -0.96
C LEU A 407 -7.27 -0.32 -0.93
N TYR A 408 -5.99 -0.51 -1.23
CA TYR A 408 -4.99 0.55 -1.28
C TYR A 408 -5.24 1.58 -2.40
N THR A 409 -5.77 1.11 -3.53
CA THR A 409 -6.14 1.95 -4.67
C THR A 409 -7.61 1.73 -5.00
N GLN A 410 -8.39 2.81 -4.98
CA GLN A 410 -9.80 2.82 -5.36
C GLN A 410 -9.98 3.49 -6.73
N ASP A 411 -9.10 3.21 -7.69
CA ASP A 411 -9.23 3.88 -8.99
C ASP A 411 -10.55 3.47 -9.67
N ALA A 412 -11.16 4.42 -10.35
CA ALA A 412 -12.47 4.27 -10.96
C ALA A 412 -12.34 4.00 -12.47
N VAL A 413 -13.32 3.28 -13.02
CA VAL A 413 -13.61 3.32 -14.45
C VAL A 413 -14.48 4.55 -14.69
N ILE A 414 -14.02 5.47 -15.54
CA ILE A 414 -14.72 6.74 -15.80
C ILE A 414 -15.19 6.79 -17.26
N PHE A 415 -16.46 7.11 -17.46
CA PHE A 415 -17.05 7.46 -18.74
C PHE A 415 -17.49 8.92 -18.72
N GLU A 416 -17.19 9.66 -19.78
CA GLU A 416 -17.58 11.05 -19.97
C GLU A 416 -18.23 11.20 -21.34
N PHE A 417 -19.43 11.77 -21.40
CA PHE A 417 -20.11 12.04 -22.67
C PHE A 417 -21.09 13.21 -22.55
N ALA A 418 -21.29 13.91 -23.67
CA ALA A 418 -22.27 14.99 -23.75
C ALA A 418 -23.69 14.42 -23.92
N VAL A 419 -24.64 14.98 -23.20
CA VAL A 419 -26.07 14.68 -23.31
C VAL A 419 -26.80 15.96 -23.63
N THR A 420 -27.59 15.95 -24.70
CA THR A 420 -28.42 17.10 -25.11
C THR A 420 -29.88 16.70 -25.05
N TYR A 421 -30.67 17.46 -24.30
CA TYR A 421 -32.13 17.38 -24.28
C TYR A 421 -32.71 18.69 -24.80
N MET A 422 -33.53 18.59 -25.85
CA MET A 422 -34.30 19.72 -26.38
C MET A 422 -35.78 19.35 -26.30
N PRO A 423 -36.61 20.13 -25.58
CA PRO A 423 -38.05 19.89 -25.53
C PRO A 423 -38.66 19.98 -26.93
N ASP A 424 -39.64 19.14 -27.23
CA ASP A 424 -40.35 19.19 -28.51
C ASP A 424 -41.01 20.57 -28.70
N GLY A 425 -40.50 21.38 -29.63
CA GLY A 425 -41.07 22.69 -30.00
C GLY A 425 -40.09 23.86 -30.07
N GLU A 426 -38.84 23.72 -29.61
CA GLU A 426 -37.81 24.77 -29.75
C GLU A 426 -36.90 24.52 -30.95
N THR A 427 -37.26 25.10 -32.10
CA THR A 427 -36.31 25.31 -33.20
C THR A 427 -35.36 26.45 -32.86
N VAL A 428 -34.06 26.23 -33.02
CA VAL A 428 -33.05 27.31 -32.99
C VAL A 428 -33.36 28.29 -34.13
N GLU A 429 -33.90 29.45 -33.79
CA GLU A 429 -33.87 30.58 -34.71
C GLU A 429 -32.44 31.12 -34.80
N GLY A 430 -31.85 30.96 -35.98
CA GLY A 430 -30.93 31.93 -36.62
C GLY A 430 -29.56 32.14 -36.01
#